data_AF-A0A914V6W1-F1
#
_entry.id   AF-A0A914V6W1-F1
#
_cell.length_a   1.000
_cell.length_b   1.000
_cell.length_c   1.000
_cell.angle_alpha   90.00
_cell.angle_beta   90.00
_cell.angle_gamma   90.00
#
_symmetry.space_group_name_H-M   'P 1'
#
loop_
_entity.id
_entity.type
_entity.pdbx_description
1 polymer ?
#
loop_
_entity_poly.entity_id
_entity_poly.type
_entity_poly.pdbx_seq_one_letter_code
_entity_poly.pdbx_strand_id
1 'polypeptide(L)'
;MAGGDVGAGLAACGIASVFFGTMFVPIKPYDTGDGLFVQWVISIAILVVGFVVNAIAGFPRFFPLAMLGGVSWAVGNITAVPIINSIGMSLGILIWG
;
A
#
# COMPACT_ATOMS: atom_id res chain seq x y z
N MET A 1 -16.13 -16.58 23.64
CA MET A 1 -16.22 -16.89 22.20
C MET A 1 -15.03 -16.24 21.49
N ALA A 2 -13.80 -16.67 21.77
CA ALA A 2 -12.57 -15.91 21.44
C ALA A 2 -11.61 -16.63 20.46
N GLY A 3 -12.07 -17.70 19.80
CA GLY A 3 -11.23 -18.54 18.92
C GLY A 3 -11.43 -18.30 17.42
N GLY A 4 -12.59 -17.77 17.00
CA GLY A 4 -12.89 -17.51 15.58
C GLY A 4 -12.15 -16.28 15.02
N ASP A 5 -11.89 -15.29 15.88
CA ASP A 5 -11.33 -14.00 15.48
C ASP A 5 -9.83 -14.05 15.22
N VAL A 6 -9.10 -14.89 15.96
CA VAL A 6 -7.64 -15.06 15.77
C VAL A 6 -7.34 -15.74 14.43
N GLY A 7 -8.12 -16.77 14.07
CA GLY A 7 -7.98 -17.44 12.78
C GLY A 7 -8.27 -16.50 11.61
N ALA A 8 -9.33 -15.72 11.69
CA ALA A 8 -9.65 -14.70 10.69
C ALA A 8 -8.59 -13.60 10.61
N GLY A 9 -8.05 -13.15 11.75
CA GLY A 9 -6.97 -12.17 11.82
C GLY A 9 -5.68 -12.68 11.20
N LEU A 10 -5.26 -13.92 11.51
CA LEU A 10 -4.09 -14.54 10.91
C LEU A 10 -4.24 -14.75 9.41
N ALA A 11 -5.43 -15.15 8.96
CA ALA A 11 -5.74 -15.26 7.54
C ALA A 11 -5.67 -13.89 6.85
N ALA A 12 -6.23 -12.84 7.46
CA ALA A 12 -6.15 -11.48 6.94
C ALA A 12 -4.70 -10.97 6.84
N CYS A 13 -3.86 -11.22 7.85
CA CYS A 13 -2.44 -10.91 7.82
C CYS A 13 -1.73 -11.65 6.68
N GLY A 14 -1.97 -12.95 6.53
CA GLY A 14 -1.36 -13.75 5.45
C GLY A 14 -1.74 -13.24 4.06
N ILE A 15 -3.02 -12.92 3.86
CA ILE A 15 -3.52 -12.33 2.62
C ILE A 15 -2.85 -10.97 2.36
N ALA A 16 -2.80 -10.10 3.37
CA ALA A 16 -2.16 -8.79 3.26
C ALA A 16 -0.68 -8.89 2.88
N SER A 17 0.07 -9.82 3.49
CA SER A 17 1.49 -10.04 3.17
C SER A 17 1.69 -10.49 1.72
N VAL A 18 0.83 -11.35 1.18
CA VAL A 18 0.92 -11.79 -0.21
C VAL A 18 0.65 -10.63 -1.17
N PHE A 19 -0.42 -9.86 -0.95
CA PHE A 19 -0.76 -8.74 -1.82
C PHE A 19 0.26 -7.61 -1.75
N PHE A 20 0.74 -7.29 -0.54
CA PHE A 20 1.75 -6.25 -0.36
C PHE A 20 3.11 -6.67 -0.93
N GLY A 21 3.52 -7.92 -0.70
CA GLY A 21 4.78 -8.44 -1.23
C GLY A 21 4.81 -8.61 -2.75
N THR A 22 3.65 -8.87 -3.38
CA THR A 22 3.55 -9.01 -4.84
C THR A 22 3.32 -7.71 -5.58
N MET A 23 3.07 -6.58 -4.90
CA MET A 23 2.64 -5.34 -5.56
C MET A 23 3.61 -4.83 -6.63
N PHE A 24 4.91 -5.09 -6.48
CA PHE A 24 5.94 -4.66 -7.43
C PHE A 24 6.25 -5.70 -8.52
N VAL A 25 5.84 -6.97 -8.36
CA VAL A 25 6.14 -8.07 -9.29
C VAL A 25 5.60 -7.82 -10.71
N PRO A 26 4.34 -7.36 -10.90
CA PRO A 26 3.78 -7.09 -12.22
C PRO A 26 4.40 -5.87 -12.91
N ILE A 27 5.12 -5.05 -12.16
CA ILE A 27 5.70 -3.79 -12.62
C ILE A 27 7.10 -4.02 -13.22
N LYS A 28 7.79 -5.07 -12.78
CA LYS A 28 9.13 -5.48 -13.25
C LYS A 28 9.30 -5.53 -14.78
N PRO A 29 8.37 -6.09 -15.59
CA PRO A 29 8.58 -6.22 -17.02
C PRO A 29 8.28 -4.93 -17.80
N TYR A 30 7.72 -3.91 -17.15
CA TYR A 30 7.36 -2.63 -17.78
C TYR A 30 8.31 -1.54 -17.32
N ASP A 31 8.66 -0.63 -18.23
CA ASP A 31 9.46 0.54 -17.88
C ASP A 31 8.61 1.48 -17.03
N THR A 32 8.75 1.35 -15.70
CA THR A 32 8.19 2.31 -14.76
C THR A 32 8.94 3.62 -14.92
N GLY A 33 8.38 4.53 -15.72
CA GLY A 33 8.91 5.87 -15.96
C GLY A 33 9.15 6.67 -14.67
N ASP A 34 8.32 7.66 -14.34
CA ASP A 34 8.52 8.47 -13.14
C ASP A 34 7.89 7.86 -11.89
N GLY A 35 8.68 7.69 -10.83
CA GLY A 35 8.20 7.20 -9.53
C GLY A 35 7.09 8.03 -8.90
N LEU A 36 7.05 9.33 -9.23
CA LEU A 36 5.98 10.24 -8.82
C LEU A 36 4.64 9.89 -9.50
N PHE A 37 4.66 9.53 -10.78
CA PHE A 37 3.46 9.16 -11.52
C PHE A 37 2.89 7.83 -11.00
N VAL A 38 3.76 6.84 -10.77
CA VAL A 38 3.38 5.55 -10.18
C VAL A 38 2.73 5.76 -8.81
N GLN A 39 3.36 6.54 -7.93
CA GLN A 39 2.81 6.79 -6.60
C GLN A 39 1.50 7.58 -6.65
N TRP A 40 1.35 8.51 -7.59
CA TRP A 40 0.12 9.26 -7.79
C TRP A 40 -1.03 8.33 -8.20
N VAL A 41 -0.81 7.41 -9.15
CA VAL A 41 -1.81 6.42 -9.57
C VAL A 41 -2.19 5.47 -8.42
N ILE A 42 -1.21 5.00 -7.65
CA ILE A 42 -1.47 4.17 -6.45
C ILE A 42 -2.32 4.93 -5.43
N SER A 43 -2.03 6.22 -5.21
CA SER A 43 -2.78 7.07 -4.28
C SER A 43 -4.24 7.27 -4.73
N ILE A 44 -4.49 7.41 -6.03
CA ILE A 44 -5.86 7.45 -6.58
C ILE A 44 -6.59 6.14 -6.35
N ALA A 45 -5.93 4.99 -6.58
CA ALA A 45 -6.53 3.68 -6.34
C ALA A 45 -6.93 3.49 -4.86
N ILE A 46 -6.04 3.87 -3.93
CA ILE A 46 -6.32 3.82 -2.49
C ILE A 46 -7.46 4.76 -2.12
N LEU A 47 -7.52 5.96 -2.71
CA LEU A 47 -8.62 6.90 -2.47
C LEU A 47 -9.96 6.32 -2.91
N VAL A 48 -10.03 5.70 -4.10
CA VAL A 48 -11.26 5.09 -4.63
C VAL A 48 -11.71 3.93 -3.74
N VAL A 49 -10.81 3.00 -3.42
CA VAL A 49 -11.14 1.86 -2.54
C VAL A 49 -11.54 2.34 -1.14
N GLY A 50 -10.80 3.29 -0.58
CA GLY A 50 -11.10 3.90 0.71
C GLY A 50 -12.44 4.62 0.72
N PHE A 51 -12.82 5.29 -0.37
CA PHE A 51 -14.13 5.93 -0.50
C PHE A 51 -15.27 4.89 -0.53
N VAL A 52 -15.10 3.79 -1.27
CA VAL A 52 -16.08 2.68 -1.28
C VAL A 52 -16.26 2.10 0.12
N VAL A 53 -15.16 1.83 0.83
CA VAL A 53 -15.19 1.31 2.21
C VAL A 53 -15.86 2.31 3.17
N ASN A 54 -15.56 3.60 3.03
CA ASN A 54 -16.16 4.67 3.82
C ASN A 54 -17.68 4.78 3.59
N ALA A 55 -18.12 4.62 2.34
CA ALA A 55 -19.54 4.59 1.99
C ALA A 55 -20.26 3.38 2.61
N ILE A 56 -19.65 2.18 2.55
CA ILE A 56 -20.19 0.97 3.19
C ILE A 56 -20.28 1.13 4.72
N ALA A 57 -19.30 1.81 5.32
CA ALA A 57 -19.25 2.09 6.76
C ALA A 57 -20.20 3.22 7.21
N GLY A 58 -20.93 3.87 6.31
CA GLY A 58 -21.91 4.89 6.64
C GLY A 58 -21.33 6.25 7.03
N PHE A 59 -20.20 6.64 6.43
CA PHE A 59 -19.53 7.93 6.68
C PHE A 59 -19.19 8.21 8.16
N PRO A 60 -18.32 7.39 8.78
CA PRO A 60 -17.81 7.65 10.12
C PRO A 60 -17.09 9.00 10.23
N ARG A 61 -16.99 9.52 11.46
CA ARG A 61 -16.36 10.82 11.75
C ARG A 61 -14.90 10.83 11.27
N PHE A 62 -14.58 11.78 10.40
CA PHE A 62 -13.25 11.90 9.80
C PHE A 62 -12.25 12.45 10.82
N PHE A 63 -11.11 11.77 11.00
CA PHE A 63 -10.04 12.21 11.90
C PHE A 63 -8.84 12.72 11.07
N PRO A 64 -8.62 14.04 10.97
CA PRO A 64 -7.61 14.60 10.06
C PRO A 64 -6.18 14.13 10.36
N LEU A 65 -5.89 13.77 11.62
CA LEU A 65 -4.57 13.29 12.01
C LEU A 65 -4.20 11.97 11.32
N ALA A 66 -5.19 11.13 10.98
CA ALA A 66 -4.96 9.90 10.23
C ALA A 66 -4.43 10.18 8.81
N MET A 67 -4.73 11.36 8.25
CA MET A 67 -4.22 11.77 6.94
C MET A 67 -2.70 11.98 6.95
N LEU A 68 -2.11 12.37 8.08
CA LEU A 68 -0.66 12.56 8.19
C LEU A 68 0.11 11.25 7.97
N GLY A 69 -0.45 10.12 8.43
CA GLY A 69 0.10 8.78 8.14
C GLY A 69 0.02 8.44 6.65
N GLY A 70 -1.05 8.86 5.97
CA GLY A 70 -1.17 8.73 4.52
C GLY A 70 -0.14 9.58 3.76
N VAL A 71 0.11 10.80 4.23
CA VAL A 71 1.13 11.69 3.65
C VAL A 71 2.54 11.11 3.86
N SER A 72 2.87 10.65 5.06
CA SER A 72 4.19 10.04 5.32
C SER A 72 4.39 8.76 4.51
N TRP A 73 3.35 7.93 4.38
CA TRP A 73 3.36 6.76 3.53
C TRP A 73 3.57 7.12 2.05
N ALA A 74 2.84 8.12 1.54
CA ALA A 74 2.99 8.55 0.15
C ALA A 74 4.41 9.06 -0.13
N VAL A 75 4.96 9.93 0.74
CA VAL A 75 6.34 10.44 0.62
C VAL A 75 7.36 9.29 0.63
N GLY A 76 7.19 8.30 1.50
CA GLY A 76 8.05 7.12 1.56
C GLY A 76 7.99 6.24 0.30
N ASN A 77 6.83 6.17 -0.37
CA ASN A 77 6.70 5.39 -1.60
C ASN A 77 7.18 6.15 -2.85
N ILE A 78 7.14 7.48 -2.87
CA ILE A 78 7.75 8.28 -3.96
C ILE A 78 9.24 7.94 -4.10
N THR A 79 9.94 7.74 -2.98
CA THR A 79 11.37 7.39 -2.98
C THR A 79 11.62 5.91 -3.21
N ALA A 80 10.62 5.04 -3.00
CA ALA A 80 10.76 3.60 -3.21
C ALA A 80 10.94 3.24 -4.70
N VAL A 81 10.24 3.91 -5.61
CA VAL A 81 10.33 3.62 -7.05
C VAL A 81 11.72 3.90 -7.66
N PRO A 82 12.38 5.06 -7.46
CA PRO A 82 13.74 5.29 -7.95
C PRO A 82 14.77 4.35 -7.31
N ILE A 83 14.58 3.96 -6.04
CA ILE A 83 15.43 2.95 -5.37
C ILE A 83 15.26 1.58 -6.06
N ILE A 84 14.03 1.12 -6.26
CA ILE A 84 13.74 -0.15 -6.93
C ILE A 84 14.30 -0.19 -8.36
N ASN A 85 14.19 0.91 -9.10
CA ASN A 85 14.79 1.05 -10.43
C ASN A 85 16.33 1.06 -10.41
N SER A 86 16.96 1.48 -9.30
CA SER A 86 18.42 1.60 -9.18
C SER A 86 19.12 0.33 -8.66
N ILE A 87 18.58 -0.30 -7.62
CA ILE A 87 19.21 -1.44 -6.92
C ILE A 87 18.43 -2.76 -7.06
N GLY A 88 17.28 -2.73 -7.75
CA GLY A 88 16.40 -3.87 -7.95
C GLY A 88 15.38 -4.09 -6.82
N MET A 89 14.25 -4.73 -7.16
CA MET A 89 13.09 -4.90 -6.25
C MET A 89 13.41 -5.65 -4.95
N SER A 90 14.25 -6.69 -4.99
CA SER A 90 14.56 -7.50 -3.81
C SER A 90 15.43 -6.76 -2.79
N LEU A 91 16.45 -6.04 -3.26
CA LEU A 91 17.30 -5.19 -2.41
C LEU A 91 16.55 -3.95 -1.92
N GLY A 92 15.70 -3.35 -2.76
CA GLY A 92 14.83 -2.24 -2.38
C GLY A 92 13.88 -2.61 -1.24
N ILE A 93 13.23 -3.77 -1.31
CA ILE A 93 12.32 -4.24 -0.24
C ILE A 93 13.06 -4.54 1.07
N LEU A 94 14.32 -5.00 1.03
CA LEU A 94 15.10 -5.32 2.23
C LEU A 94 15.61 -4.09 2.98
N ILE A 95 15.78 -2.97 2.29
CA ILE A 95 16.23 -1.69 2.88
C ILE A 95 15.04 -0.90 3.44
N TRP A 96 13.87 -1.07 2.84
CA TRP A 96 12.68 -0.26 3.11
C TRP A 96 11.57 -0.97 3.90
N GLY A 97 11.55 -2.31 3.87
CA GLY A 97 10.54 -3.16 4.52
C GLY A 97 10.70 -3.33 6.03
#